data_AF-A0A9Q6UYX5-F1
#
_entry.id   AF-A0A9Q6UYX5-F1
#
_cell.length_a   1.000
_cell.length_b   1.000
_cell.length_c   1.000
_cell.angle_alpha   90.00
_cell.angle_beta   90.00
_cell.angle_gamma   90.00
#
_symmetry.space_group_name_H-M   'P 1'
#
loop_
_entity.id
_entity.type
_entity.pdbx_description
1 polymer ?
#
loop_
_entity_poly.entity_id
_entity_poly.type
_entity_poly.pdbx_seq_one_letter_code
_entity_poly.pdbx_strand_id
1 'polypeptide(L)'
;MLEQTVKNINSRFGWRNTRKLLGSSLGVTAQGLPLFIERVNSVVQHNPDLKDRIDDFWKGLIFSGNRLLSIYRITDEDVAKLQTIFTNQKKDNSPFSEKYPTPLSREELLVADTELHFAELRQDIIRDKQIDTAVFLSKAYYTEVIELDPTHLSDAGMELRANGGEIKCKTRQVTQCFNTIMLMPAEKILILTIDLSILPRSESQPQQYLVAKFIKKEAGVILNNPLELFGSIQDLYEKVDGRISHVSFITSDGNTSSLKLKPSQKCLRQDVYHHSGESASPILTKFKLGKIWDLPQSSSHILSVELILPGKRTMLDNPRIRLHEAIAKNCNNIDSIIFIVEKILDSVKSCEEKRRARSSGHK
;
A
#
# COMPACT_ATOMS: atom_id res chain seq x y z
N MET A 1 18.03 20.41 3.48
CA MET A 1 16.61 20.00 3.30
C MET A 1 16.44 19.08 2.10
N LEU A 2 16.82 19.48 0.88
CA LEU A 2 16.66 18.68 -0.35
C LEU A 2 17.21 17.25 -0.27
N GLU A 3 18.46 17.10 0.17
CA GLU A 3 19.09 15.79 0.37
C GLU A 3 18.26 14.87 1.27
N GLN A 4 17.75 15.40 2.38
CA GLN A 4 16.95 14.64 3.33
C GLN A 4 15.61 14.22 2.69
N THR A 5 14.97 15.11 1.93
CA THR A 5 13.74 14.76 1.18
C THR A 5 13.99 13.62 0.21
N VAL A 6 15.09 13.64 -0.55
CA VAL A 6 15.44 12.55 -1.49
C VAL A 6 15.73 11.25 -0.74
N LYS A 7 16.42 11.30 0.40
CA LYS A 7 16.65 10.14 1.28
C LYS A 7 15.32 9.56 1.81
N ASN A 8 14.39 10.41 2.22
CA ASN A 8 13.06 10.00 2.69
C ASN A 8 12.21 9.36 1.58
N ILE A 9 12.25 9.92 0.36
CA ILE A 9 11.61 9.33 -0.81
C ILE A 9 12.20 7.94 -1.07
N ASN A 10 13.53 7.82 -1.07
CA ASN A 10 14.20 6.54 -1.32
C ASN A 10 13.89 5.47 -0.28
N SER A 11 13.89 5.81 1.01
CA SER A 11 13.62 4.82 2.08
C SER A 11 12.20 4.25 2.02
N ARG A 12 11.23 5.03 1.52
CA ARG A 12 9.81 4.64 1.46
C ARG A 12 9.37 4.06 0.13
N PHE A 13 9.96 4.52 -0.96
CA PHE A 13 9.56 4.13 -2.30
C PHE A 13 10.51 3.13 -2.96
N GLY A 14 11.73 3.02 -2.42
CA GLY A 14 12.78 2.13 -2.89
C GLY A 14 13.57 2.70 -4.07
N TRP A 15 14.87 2.39 -4.10
CA TRP A 15 15.82 2.93 -5.08
C TRP A 15 15.40 2.79 -6.53
N ARG A 16 14.86 1.63 -6.92
CA ARG A 16 14.42 1.39 -8.30
C ARG A 16 13.36 2.39 -8.73
N ASN A 17 12.37 2.64 -7.87
CA ASN A 17 11.27 3.54 -8.17
C ASN A 17 11.71 5.00 -8.05
N THR A 18 12.51 5.35 -7.05
CA THR A 18 13.07 6.70 -6.91
C THR A 18 13.88 7.08 -8.15
N ARG A 19 14.82 6.23 -8.57
CA ARG A 19 15.61 6.48 -9.78
C ARG A 19 14.74 6.58 -11.04
N LYS A 20 13.73 5.71 -11.18
CA LYS A 20 12.90 5.65 -12.39
C LYS A 20 11.87 6.78 -12.47
N LEU A 21 11.19 7.10 -11.36
CA LEU A 21 10.03 7.98 -11.38
C LEU A 21 10.42 9.41 -10.99
N LEU A 22 11.17 9.59 -9.91
CA LEU A 22 11.71 10.91 -9.56
C LEU A 22 12.85 11.30 -10.49
N GLY A 23 13.77 10.37 -10.79
CA GLY A 23 14.88 10.67 -11.71
C GLY A 23 14.40 11.11 -13.08
N SER A 24 13.45 10.41 -13.69
CA SER A 24 12.93 10.79 -15.02
C SER A 24 12.18 12.13 -15.02
N SER A 25 11.44 12.48 -13.95
CA SER A 25 10.77 13.79 -13.88
C SER A 25 11.73 14.98 -13.73
N LEU A 26 12.96 14.70 -13.27
CA LEU A 26 14.05 15.67 -13.11
C LEU A 26 15.09 15.62 -14.24
N GLY A 27 15.00 14.64 -15.16
CA GLY A 27 16.05 14.40 -16.15
C GLY A 27 17.36 13.85 -15.56
N VAL A 28 17.31 13.23 -14.38
CA VAL A 28 18.48 12.73 -13.65
C VAL A 28 18.48 11.20 -13.61
N THR A 29 19.65 10.61 -13.86
CA THR A 29 19.91 9.19 -13.62
C THR A 29 21.25 9.02 -12.91
N ALA A 30 21.42 7.96 -12.12
CA ALA A 30 22.68 7.66 -11.42
C ALA A 30 22.78 6.17 -11.05
N GLN A 31 24.00 5.73 -10.74
CA GLN A 31 24.28 4.42 -10.17
C GLN A 31 24.43 4.56 -8.65
N GLY A 32 23.31 4.48 -7.93
CA GLY A 32 23.25 4.60 -6.47
C GLY A 32 22.75 5.94 -5.97
N LEU A 33 22.31 5.96 -4.71
CA LEU A 33 21.69 7.10 -4.07
C LEU A 33 22.64 8.30 -3.85
N PRO A 34 23.91 8.14 -3.43
CA PRO A 34 24.79 9.28 -3.19
C PRO A 34 25.01 10.14 -4.45
N LEU A 35 25.42 9.51 -5.55
CA LEU A 35 25.61 10.20 -6.84
C LEU A 35 24.29 10.76 -7.40
N PHE A 36 23.15 10.12 -7.10
CA PHE A 36 21.84 10.66 -7.47
C PHE A 36 21.55 11.97 -6.74
N ILE A 37 21.79 12.03 -5.44
CA ILE A 37 21.61 13.24 -4.62
C ILE A 37 22.51 14.37 -5.14
N GLU A 38 23.78 14.09 -5.43
CA GLU A 38 24.70 15.08 -6.01
C GLU A 38 24.17 15.65 -7.33
N ARG A 39 23.71 14.78 -8.24
CA ARG A 39 23.15 15.21 -9.53
C ARG A 39 21.83 15.98 -9.36
N VAL A 40 20.96 15.56 -8.46
CA VAL A 40 19.72 16.28 -8.14
C VAL A 40 20.04 17.66 -7.59
N ASN A 41 20.98 17.77 -6.65
CA ASN A 41 21.41 19.06 -6.10
C ASN A 41 21.96 19.98 -7.21
N SER A 42 22.81 19.44 -8.09
CA SER A 42 23.36 20.18 -9.22
C SER A 42 22.25 20.69 -10.15
N VAL A 43 21.29 19.84 -10.52
CA VAL A 43 20.19 20.23 -11.42
C VAL A 43 19.23 21.24 -10.78
N VAL A 44 18.95 21.12 -9.47
CA VAL A 44 18.10 22.08 -8.74
C VAL A 44 18.80 23.43 -8.56
N GLN A 45 20.13 23.47 -8.39
CA GLN A 45 20.89 24.73 -8.35
C GLN A 45 20.73 25.54 -9.64
N HIS A 46 20.64 24.87 -10.79
CA HIS A 46 20.45 25.52 -12.09
C HIS A 46 18.98 25.77 -12.42
N ASN A 47 18.05 25.04 -11.82
CA ASN A 47 16.60 25.16 -12.03
C ASN A 47 15.85 25.01 -10.69
N PRO A 48 15.71 26.10 -9.90
CA PRO A 48 15.12 26.05 -8.56
C PRO A 48 13.70 25.47 -8.51
N ASP A 49 12.88 25.67 -9.55
CA ASP A 49 11.50 25.14 -9.67
C ASP A 49 11.43 23.61 -9.59
N LEU A 50 12.53 22.91 -9.86
CA LEU A 50 12.59 21.45 -9.72
C LEU A 50 12.52 20.99 -8.26
N LYS A 51 12.81 21.87 -7.30
CA LYS A 51 12.61 21.59 -5.88
C LYS A 51 11.13 21.34 -5.57
N ASP A 52 10.23 22.13 -6.13
CA ASP A 52 8.80 21.99 -5.88
C ASP A 52 8.27 20.65 -6.41
N ARG A 53 8.79 20.18 -7.55
CA ARG A 53 8.49 18.83 -8.07
C ARG A 53 8.92 17.71 -7.13
N ILE A 54 10.04 17.89 -6.42
CA ILE A 54 10.55 16.91 -5.44
C ILE A 54 9.68 16.92 -4.19
N ASP A 55 9.31 18.11 -3.72
CA ASP A 55 8.44 18.28 -2.57
C ASP A 55 7.02 17.77 -2.86
N ASP A 56 6.50 17.98 -4.06
CA ASP A 56 5.23 17.42 -4.53
C ASP A 56 5.28 15.91 -4.65
N PHE A 57 6.39 15.34 -5.13
CA PHE A 57 6.58 13.89 -5.15
C PHE A 57 6.59 13.32 -3.73
N TRP A 58 7.30 13.99 -2.81
CA TRP A 58 7.35 13.61 -1.40
C TRP A 58 5.97 13.66 -0.75
N LYS A 59 5.23 14.76 -0.93
CA LYS A 59 3.84 14.88 -0.50
C LYS A 59 2.99 13.77 -1.10
N GLY A 60 3.10 13.53 -2.40
CA GLY A 60 2.42 12.43 -3.07
C GLY A 60 2.58 11.10 -2.33
N LEU A 61 3.79 10.75 -1.92
CA LEU A 61 4.05 9.54 -1.12
C LEU A 61 3.42 9.57 0.27
N ILE A 62 3.42 10.71 0.97
CA ILE A 62 2.74 10.90 2.27
C ILE A 62 1.25 10.57 2.15
N PHE A 63 0.60 10.94 1.05
CA PHE A 63 -0.83 10.68 0.83
C PHE A 63 -1.10 9.27 0.29
N SER A 64 -0.22 8.74 -0.57
CA SER A 64 -0.53 7.53 -1.36
C SER A 64 0.38 6.36 -1.11
N GLY A 65 1.71 6.50 -1.14
CA GLY A 65 2.73 5.47 -0.82
C GLY A 65 2.41 3.99 -1.12
N ASN A 66 2.94 3.08 -0.30
CA ASN A 66 2.45 1.70 -0.21
C ASN A 66 1.46 1.61 0.94
N ARG A 67 0.25 1.07 0.72
CA ARG A 67 -0.85 1.12 1.70
C ARG A 67 -1.51 -0.21 1.92
N LEU A 68 -1.89 -0.47 3.16
CA LEU A 68 -2.97 -1.39 3.48
C LEU A 68 -4.28 -0.61 3.40
N LEU A 69 -5.27 -1.14 2.68
CA LEU A 69 -6.58 -0.53 2.49
C LEU A 69 -7.64 -1.33 3.23
N SER A 70 -8.50 -0.64 3.97
CA SER A 70 -9.77 -1.16 4.50
C SER A 70 -10.88 -0.24 4.03
N ILE A 71 -11.84 -0.78 3.28
CA ILE A 71 -12.86 -0.01 2.57
C ILE A 71 -14.22 -0.30 3.21
N TYR A 72 -15.00 0.74 3.45
CA TYR A 72 -16.31 0.66 4.11
C TYR A 72 -17.35 1.40 3.29
N ARG A 73 -18.54 0.82 3.17
CA ARG A 73 -19.76 1.56 2.81
C ARG A 73 -20.31 2.17 4.10
N ILE A 74 -20.64 3.45 4.05
CA ILE A 74 -21.13 4.21 5.21
C ILE A 74 -22.46 4.90 4.89
N THR A 75 -23.11 5.46 5.91
CA THR A 75 -24.38 6.18 5.74
C THR A 75 -24.16 7.66 5.45
N ASP A 76 -25.19 8.37 4.98
CA ASP A 76 -25.11 9.84 4.83
C ASP A 76 -24.84 10.56 6.16
N GLU A 77 -25.38 10.01 7.26
CA GLU A 77 -25.13 10.53 8.61
C GLU A 77 -23.64 10.39 8.97
N ASP A 78 -23.03 9.24 8.69
CA ASP A 78 -21.61 9.02 8.92
C ASP A 78 -20.74 9.91 8.02
N VAL A 79 -21.12 10.11 6.75
CA VAL A 79 -20.44 11.05 5.84
C VAL A 79 -20.42 12.45 6.46
N ALA A 80 -21.57 12.97 6.91
CA ALA A 80 -21.66 14.30 7.52
C ALA A 80 -20.82 14.42 8.80
N LYS A 81 -20.84 13.39 9.67
CA LYS A 81 -20.00 13.33 10.87
C LYS A 81 -18.52 13.39 10.53
N LEU A 82 -18.08 12.60 9.54
CA LEU A 82 -16.68 12.56 9.12
C LEU A 82 -16.21 13.87 8.51
N GLN A 83 -17.01 14.50 7.63
CA GLN A 83 -16.69 15.81 7.07
C GLN A 83 -16.57 16.90 8.15
N THR A 84 -17.46 16.86 9.14
CA THR A 84 -17.41 17.76 10.30
C THR A 84 -16.10 17.58 11.07
N ILE A 85 -15.73 16.34 11.37
CA ILE A 85 -14.48 16.05 12.08
C ILE A 85 -13.26 16.47 11.28
N PHE A 86 -13.19 16.14 9.98
CA PHE A 86 -12.07 16.55 9.13
C PHE A 86 -11.86 18.06 9.10
N THR A 87 -12.95 18.82 8.99
CA THR A 87 -12.90 20.30 8.96
C THR A 87 -12.47 20.89 10.31
N ASN A 88 -12.84 20.23 11.41
CA ASN A 88 -12.56 20.73 12.76
C ASN A 88 -11.22 20.25 13.34
N GLN A 89 -10.56 19.27 12.71
CA GLN A 89 -9.24 18.81 13.16
C GLN A 89 -8.20 19.93 13.04
N LYS A 90 -7.37 20.04 14.08
CA LYS A 90 -6.27 21.00 14.13
C LYS A 90 -4.99 20.25 14.45
N LYS A 91 -3.88 20.76 13.89
CA LYS A 91 -2.55 20.33 14.31
C LYS A 91 -2.39 20.58 15.80
N ASP A 92 -1.83 19.60 16.49
CA ASP A 92 -1.45 19.74 17.89
C ASP A 92 -0.01 20.26 18.03
N ASN A 93 0.44 20.39 19.28
CA ASN A 93 1.81 20.82 19.59
C ASN A 93 2.77 19.61 19.73
N SER A 94 2.55 18.55 18.96
CA SER A 94 3.44 17.39 18.97
C SER A 94 4.66 17.59 18.07
N PRO A 95 5.78 16.90 18.32
CA PRO A 95 6.94 16.90 17.42
C PRO A 95 6.57 16.47 15.99
N PHE A 96 5.55 15.62 15.86
CA PHE A 96 5.02 15.18 14.56
C PHE A 96 4.46 16.36 13.76
N SER A 97 3.60 17.16 14.39
CA SER A 97 2.97 18.34 13.79
C SER A 97 3.99 19.43 13.42
N GLU A 98 5.01 19.63 14.27
CA GLU A 98 6.05 20.64 14.08
C GLU A 98 6.99 20.32 12.91
N LYS A 99 7.41 19.04 12.76
CA LYS A 99 8.35 18.64 11.70
C LYS A 99 7.70 18.32 10.37
N TYR A 100 6.39 18.09 10.34
CA TYR A 100 5.67 17.75 9.11
C TYR A 100 5.94 18.79 8.00
N PRO A 101 6.30 18.37 6.77
CA PRO A 101 6.20 17.02 6.21
C PRO A 101 7.45 16.14 6.37
N THR A 102 8.47 16.58 7.10
CA THR A 102 9.67 15.79 7.34
C THR A 102 9.41 14.77 8.46
N PRO A 103 9.74 13.48 8.28
CA PRO A 103 9.61 12.51 9.36
C PRO A 103 10.59 12.82 10.49
N LEU A 104 10.19 12.48 11.71
CA LEU A 104 11.05 12.50 12.88
C LEU A 104 12.27 11.57 12.70
N SER A 105 13.40 11.93 13.32
CA SER A 105 14.56 11.04 13.40
C SER A 105 14.25 9.82 14.28
N ARG A 106 15.15 8.82 14.27
CA ARG A 106 15.00 7.64 15.11
C ARG A 106 14.98 8.03 16.60
N GLU A 107 15.88 8.91 17.01
CA GLU A 107 16.03 9.38 18.38
C GLU A 107 14.77 10.09 18.86
N GLU A 108 14.19 10.93 18.00
CA GLU A 108 12.94 11.64 18.27
C GLU A 108 11.74 10.69 18.36
N LEU A 109 11.67 9.69 17.49
CA LEU A 109 10.63 8.67 17.57
C LEU A 109 10.72 7.85 18.86
N LEU A 110 11.92 7.57 19.37
CA LEU A 110 12.06 6.80 20.61
C LEU A 110 11.42 7.49 21.81
N VAL A 111 11.42 8.83 21.84
CA VAL A 111 10.83 9.63 22.93
C VAL A 111 9.41 10.15 22.65
N ALA A 112 8.98 10.16 21.38
CA ALA A 112 7.61 10.56 21.01
C ALA A 112 6.55 9.61 21.58
N ASP A 113 5.29 10.06 21.69
CA ASP A 113 4.18 9.20 22.09
C ASP A 113 3.73 8.25 20.93
N THR A 114 2.69 7.47 21.18
CA THR A 114 2.15 6.46 20.24
C THR A 114 0.74 6.79 19.75
N GLU A 115 0.23 7.98 20.05
CA GLU A 115 -1.09 8.42 19.61
C GLU A 115 -1.07 8.84 18.14
N LEU A 116 -2.24 9.25 17.65
CA LEU A 116 -2.48 9.64 16.27
C LEU A 116 -2.59 11.16 16.20
N HIS A 117 -1.74 11.80 15.40
CA HIS A 117 -1.66 13.25 15.28
C HIS A 117 -2.14 13.69 13.90
N PHE A 118 -3.09 14.63 13.84
CA PHE A 118 -3.56 15.18 12.56
C PHE A 118 -2.50 16.09 11.94
N ALA A 119 -2.20 15.88 10.66
CA ALA A 119 -1.24 16.70 9.92
C ALA A 119 -1.90 17.63 8.92
N GLU A 120 -2.74 17.11 8.03
CA GLU A 120 -3.24 17.86 6.89
C GLU A 120 -4.55 17.26 6.39
N LEU A 121 -5.48 18.12 5.98
CA LEU A 121 -6.65 17.74 5.19
C LEU A 121 -6.43 18.28 3.77
N ARG A 122 -6.61 17.41 2.79
CA ARG A 122 -6.60 17.76 1.37
C ARG A 122 -7.92 17.38 0.75
N GLN A 123 -8.50 18.30 -0.03
CA GLN A 123 -9.72 18.07 -0.79
C GLN A 123 -9.38 18.17 -2.27
N ASP A 124 -9.60 17.09 -3.00
CA ASP A 124 -9.34 17.02 -4.45
C ASP A 124 -10.61 16.66 -5.21
N ILE A 125 -10.65 17.06 -6.47
CA ILE A 125 -11.59 16.51 -7.45
C ILE A 125 -10.79 15.59 -8.37
N ILE A 126 -11.08 14.29 -8.30
CA ILE A 126 -10.40 13.25 -9.07
C ILE A 126 -11.46 12.49 -9.86
N ARG A 127 -11.35 12.49 -11.19
CA ARG A 127 -12.32 11.82 -12.08
C ARG A 127 -13.77 12.27 -11.79
N ASP A 128 -13.95 13.58 -11.65
CA ASP A 128 -15.22 14.25 -11.34
C ASP A 128 -15.84 13.87 -9.98
N LYS A 129 -15.03 13.34 -9.06
CA LYS A 129 -15.45 12.95 -7.70
C LYS A 129 -14.69 13.73 -6.66
N GLN A 130 -15.41 14.22 -5.66
CA GLN A 130 -14.81 14.83 -4.48
C GLN A 130 -14.17 13.74 -3.62
N ILE A 131 -12.90 13.96 -3.26
CA ILE A 131 -12.14 13.10 -2.36
C ILE A 131 -11.58 13.96 -1.22
N ASP A 132 -12.04 13.72 0.00
CA ASP A 132 -11.47 14.34 1.19
C ASP A 132 -10.45 13.39 1.82
N THR A 133 -9.17 13.77 1.88
CA THR A 133 -8.09 12.95 2.44
C THR A 133 -7.45 13.62 3.64
N ALA A 134 -7.65 13.06 4.83
CA ALA A 134 -6.99 13.48 6.06
C ALA A 134 -5.73 12.62 6.32
N VAL A 135 -4.60 13.26 6.56
CA VAL A 135 -3.31 12.62 6.89
C VAL A 135 -3.10 12.66 8.39
N PHE A 136 -2.70 11.51 8.95
CA PHE A 136 -2.39 11.32 10.34
C PHE A 136 -1.01 10.71 10.52
N LEU A 137 -0.28 11.20 11.53
CA LEU A 137 1.06 10.78 11.88
C LEU A 137 1.02 9.95 13.14
N SER A 138 1.81 8.88 13.18
CA SER A 138 1.95 8.06 14.37
C SER A 138 3.28 7.33 14.38
N LYS A 139 3.71 6.92 15.57
CA LYS A 139 4.82 5.99 15.76
C LYS A 139 4.36 4.55 15.58
N ALA A 140 5.20 3.74 14.94
CA ALA A 140 5.06 2.30 14.88
C ALA A 140 6.38 1.60 15.19
N TYR A 141 6.31 0.43 15.81
CA TYR A 141 7.44 -0.47 15.97
C TYR A 141 7.24 -1.71 15.12
N TYR A 142 8.33 -2.27 14.60
CA TYR A 142 8.29 -3.52 13.87
C TYR A 142 9.56 -4.33 14.10
N THR A 143 9.46 -5.63 13.86
CA THR A 143 10.61 -6.53 13.97
C THR A 143 11.25 -6.70 12.60
N GLU A 144 12.52 -6.35 12.49
CA GLU A 144 13.35 -6.65 11.33
C GLU A 144 14.21 -7.87 11.63
N VAL A 145 14.23 -8.82 10.69
CA VAL A 145 15.09 -10.00 10.75
C VAL A 145 16.26 -9.76 9.82
N ILE A 146 17.45 -9.62 10.39
CA ILE A 146 18.69 -9.46 9.63
C ILE A 146 19.52 -10.73 9.75
N GLU A 147 20.20 -11.09 8.67
CA GLU A 147 21.27 -12.07 8.75
C GLU A 147 22.44 -11.43 9.48
N LEU A 148 22.98 -12.15 10.47
CA LEU A 148 24.16 -11.69 11.17
C LEU A 148 25.38 -11.84 10.24
N ASP A 149 26.22 -10.80 10.20
CA ASP A 149 27.50 -10.88 9.51
C ASP A 149 28.35 -12.00 10.14
N PRO A 150 29.02 -12.86 9.35
CA PRO A 150 29.90 -13.92 9.85
C PRO A 150 30.96 -13.42 10.84
N THR A 151 31.43 -12.18 10.71
CA THR A 151 32.42 -11.58 11.62
C THR A 151 31.93 -11.39 13.06
N HIS A 152 30.61 -11.46 13.28
CA HIS A 152 30.00 -11.41 14.61
C HIS A 152 29.77 -12.81 15.21
N LEU A 153 30.10 -13.89 14.50
CA LEU A 153 29.93 -15.26 14.96
C LEU A 153 31.21 -15.77 15.63
N SER A 154 31.05 -16.57 16.69
CA SER A 154 32.15 -17.39 17.22
C SER A 154 32.48 -18.55 16.28
N ASP A 155 33.61 -19.23 16.48
CA ASP A 155 34.00 -20.40 15.69
C ASP A 155 32.89 -21.48 15.66
N ALA A 156 32.23 -21.73 16.80
CA ALA A 156 31.09 -22.65 16.88
C ALA A 156 29.87 -22.14 16.08
N GLY A 157 29.64 -20.83 16.03
CA GLY A 157 28.60 -20.23 15.19
C GLY A 157 28.89 -20.34 13.70
N MET A 158 30.17 -20.21 13.33
CA MET A 158 30.65 -20.41 11.96
C MET A 158 30.51 -21.88 11.53
N GLU A 159 30.87 -22.83 12.39
CA GLU A 159 30.70 -24.27 12.15
C GLU A 159 29.22 -24.66 12.01
N LEU A 160 28.36 -24.14 12.89
CA LEU A 160 26.91 -24.36 12.81
C LEU A 160 26.35 -23.86 11.46
N ARG A 161 26.80 -22.69 10.99
CA ARG A 161 26.38 -22.13 9.70
C ARG A 161 26.91 -22.94 8.52
N ALA A 162 28.16 -23.40 8.58
CA ALA A 162 28.76 -24.26 7.54
C ALA A 162 28.01 -25.60 7.41
N ASN A 163 27.47 -26.12 8.52
CA ASN A 163 26.65 -27.33 8.57
C ASN A 163 25.17 -27.08 8.21
N GLY A 164 24.83 -25.93 7.64
CA GLY A 164 23.49 -25.59 7.17
C GLY A 164 22.58 -24.97 8.24
N GLY A 165 23.10 -24.63 9.42
CA GLY A 165 22.37 -23.87 10.44
C GLY A 165 22.13 -22.42 10.02
N GLU A 166 20.97 -21.88 10.38
CA GLU A 166 20.59 -20.49 10.07
C GLU A 166 20.58 -19.64 11.34
N ILE A 167 21.44 -18.61 11.39
CA ILE A 167 21.52 -17.67 12.52
C ILE A 167 20.86 -16.36 12.11
N LYS A 168 19.75 -16.02 12.78
CA LYS A 168 18.95 -14.83 12.51
C LYS A 168 18.97 -13.89 13.70
N CYS A 169 19.28 -12.62 13.47
CA CYS A 169 19.11 -11.58 14.47
C CYS A 169 17.77 -10.88 14.25
N LYS A 170 17.02 -10.70 15.34
CA LYS A 170 15.75 -9.96 15.34
C LYS A 170 15.98 -8.64 16.06
N THR A 171 15.81 -7.53 15.35
CA THR A 171 15.94 -6.19 15.92
C THR A 171 14.59 -5.50 15.93
N ARG A 172 14.26 -4.79 17.02
CA ARG A 172 13.06 -3.95 17.08
C ARG A 172 13.39 -2.58 16.50
N GLN A 173 12.77 -2.26 15.38
CA GLN A 173 12.89 -0.99 14.69
C GLN A 173 11.72 -0.09 15.03
N VAL A 174 11.91 1.21 14.86
CA VAL A 174 10.88 2.25 15.02
C VAL A 174 10.75 3.04 13.73
N THR A 175 9.54 3.41 13.36
CA THR A 175 9.25 4.22 12.18
C THR A 175 8.06 5.14 12.40
N GLN A 176 7.97 6.21 11.61
CA GLN A 176 6.79 7.05 11.52
C GLN A 176 5.87 6.52 10.41
N CYS A 177 4.58 6.39 10.69
CA CYS A 177 3.55 6.09 9.70
C CYS A 177 2.83 7.38 9.29
N PHE A 178 2.58 7.53 7.99
CA PHE A 178 1.75 8.61 7.43
C PHE A 178 0.36 8.07 7.08
N ASN A 179 -0.42 7.58 8.05
CA ASN A 179 -1.72 6.97 7.79
C ASN A 179 -2.70 7.98 7.16
N THR A 180 -3.66 7.52 6.35
CA THR A 180 -4.69 8.42 5.80
C THR A 180 -6.09 7.88 5.98
N ILE A 181 -7.04 8.79 6.07
CA ILE A 181 -8.47 8.51 6.04
C ILE A 181 -9.03 9.25 4.83
N MET A 182 -9.53 8.50 3.87
CA MET A 182 -10.06 9.05 2.61
C MET A 182 -11.57 8.85 2.58
N LEU A 183 -12.31 9.92 2.31
CA LEU A 183 -13.75 9.92 2.18
C LEU A 183 -14.12 10.28 0.74
N MET A 184 -14.99 9.46 0.15
CA MET A 184 -15.67 9.73 -1.11
C MET A 184 -17.15 10.01 -0.78
N PRO A 185 -17.53 11.27 -0.56
CA PRO A 185 -18.84 11.59 0.03
C PRO A 185 -20.01 11.14 -0.83
N ALA A 186 -19.94 11.37 -2.15
CA ALA A 186 -21.01 11.04 -3.09
C ALA A 186 -21.25 9.52 -3.19
N GLU A 187 -20.18 8.73 -3.12
CA GLU A 187 -20.22 7.27 -3.17
C GLU A 187 -20.50 6.63 -1.80
N LYS A 188 -20.44 7.42 -0.72
CA LYS A 188 -20.56 6.96 0.67
C LYS A 188 -19.54 5.87 0.98
N ILE A 189 -18.31 6.10 0.51
CA ILE A 189 -17.17 5.19 0.71
C ILE A 189 -16.16 5.86 1.63
N LEU A 190 -15.80 5.15 2.70
CA LEU A 190 -14.67 5.47 3.58
C LEU A 190 -13.55 4.48 3.34
N ILE A 191 -12.33 4.97 3.16
CA ILE A 191 -11.13 4.16 3.01
C ILE A 191 -10.16 4.53 4.13
N LEU A 192 -9.85 3.56 4.98
CA LEU A 192 -8.74 3.67 5.92
C LEU A 192 -7.48 3.15 5.23
N THR A 193 -6.42 3.96 5.22
CA THR A 193 -5.12 3.55 4.69
C THR A 193 -4.05 3.55 5.77
N ILE A 194 -3.34 2.43 5.89
CA ILE A 194 -2.18 2.31 6.78
C ILE A 194 -0.91 2.31 5.95
N ASP A 195 0.07 3.12 6.38
CA ASP A 195 1.36 3.24 5.71
C ASP A 195 2.18 1.95 5.84
N LEU A 196 2.40 1.27 4.71
CA LEU A 196 3.26 0.10 4.56
C LEU A 196 4.55 0.41 3.80
N SER A 197 4.92 1.69 3.66
CA SER A 197 6.13 2.08 2.93
C SER A 197 7.40 1.60 3.64
N ILE A 198 7.35 1.55 4.98
CA ILE A 198 8.40 0.97 5.84
C ILE A 198 7.82 -0.15 6.72
N LEU A 199 6.62 0.04 7.27
CA LEU A 199 6.01 -0.90 8.20
C LEU A 199 5.64 -2.23 7.50
N PRO A 200 6.11 -3.39 7.99
CA PRO A 200 5.66 -4.68 7.49
C PRO A 200 4.17 -4.89 7.76
N ARG A 201 3.45 -5.48 6.80
CA ARG A 201 2.01 -5.80 6.95
C ARG A 201 1.71 -6.64 8.20
N SER A 202 2.61 -7.53 8.63
CA SER A 202 2.41 -8.33 9.85
C SER A 202 2.33 -7.49 11.13
N GLU A 203 2.79 -6.24 11.10
CA GLU A 203 2.87 -5.33 12.25
C GLU A 203 1.91 -4.12 12.06
N SER A 204 1.01 -4.16 11.07
CA SER A 204 0.09 -3.04 10.76
C SER A 204 -1.16 -2.99 11.65
N GLN A 205 -1.50 -4.09 12.32
CA GLN A 205 -2.73 -4.19 13.11
C GLN A 205 -2.88 -3.11 14.20
N PRO A 206 -1.82 -2.74 14.96
CA PRO A 206 -1.91 -1.63 15.92
C PRO A 206 -2.28 -0.30 15.24
N GLN A 207 -1.77 -0.05 14.04
CA GLN A 207 -2.08 1.18 13.28
C GLN A 207 -3.52 1.18 12.77
N GLN A 208 -4.03 0.04 12.30
CA GLN A 208 -5.45 -0.10 11.95
C GLN A 208 -6.34 0.20 13.15
N TYR A 209 -5.98 -0.33 14.33
CA TYR A 209 -6.70 -0.06 15.57
C TYR A 209 -6.66 1.41 15.96
N LEU A 210 -5.50 2.09 15.88
CA LEU A 210 -5.37 3.51 16.20
C LEU A 210 -6.27 4.38 15.32
N VAL A 211 -6.28 4.15 14.00
CA VAL A 211 -7.12 4.90 13.06
C VAL A 211 -8.61 4.62 13.31
N ALA A 212 -9.00 3.37 13.52
CA ALA A 212 -10.39 3.02 13.82
C ALA A 212 -10.86 3.59 15.17
N LYS A 213 -9.99 3.58 16.19
CA LYS A 213 -10.24 4.18 17.50
C LYS A 213 -10.46 5.68 17.37
N PHE A 214 -9.66 6.37 16.56
CA PHE A 214 -9.83 7.79 16.27
C PHE A 214 -11.21 8.08 15.65
N ILE A 215 -11.60 7.36 14.59
CA ILE A 215 -12.92 7.54 13.96
C ILE A 215 -14.06 7.32 14.95
N LYS A 216 -13.99 6.25 15.75
CA LYS A 216 -15.00 5.97 16.76
C LYS A 216 -15.07 7.06 17.82
N LYS A 217 -13.93 7.54 18.31
CA LYS A 217 -13.84 8.53 19.39
C LYS A 217 -14.32 9.90 18.93
N GLU A 218 -13.84 10.37 17.79
CA GLU A 218 -14.07 11.74 17.33
C GLU A 218 -15.39 11.87 16.56
N ALA A 219 -15.75 10.89 15.71
CA ALA A 219 -16.95 10.96 14.89
C ALA A 219 -18.13 10.15 15.46
N GLY A 220 -17.92 9.29 16.46
CA GLY A 220 -18.95 8.36 16.95
C GLY A 220 -19.32 7.26 15.96
N VAL A 221 -18.56 7.11 14.86
CA VAL A 221 -18.84 6.15 13.79
C VAL A 221 -18.19 4.80 14.11
N ILE A 222 -18.98 3.72 14.05
CA ILE A 222 -18.50 2.36 14.36
C ILE A 222 -18.30 1.57 13.07
N LEU A 223 -17.05 1.20 12.80
CA LEU A 223 -16.63 0.52 11.57
C LEU A 223 -16.63 -1.01 11.73
N ASN A 224 -17.81 -1.64 11.71
CA ASN A 224 -17.95 -3.07 12.01
C ASN A 224 -17.81 -4.01 10.80
N ASN A 225 -18.00 -3.52 9.57
CA ASN A 225 -18.09 -4.37 8.38
C ASN A 225 -17.33 -3.75 7.18
N PRO A 226 -16.00 -3.97 7.07
CA PRO A 226 -15.29 -3.64 5.84
C PRO A 226 -15.82 -4.51 4.69
N LEU A 227 -15.64 -4.03 3.46
CA LEU A 227 -15.99 -4.78 2.26
C LEU A 227 -15.32 -6.16 2.24
N GLU A 228 -16.05 -7.15 1.77
CA GLU A 228 -15.56 -8.52 1.58
C GLU A 228 -14.95 -8.62 0.17
N LEU A 229 -13.64 -8.87 0.11
CA LEU A 229 -12.84 -8.76 -1.11
C LEU A 229 -12.43 -10.12 -1.70
N PHE A 230 -12.76 -11.24 -1.05
CA PHE A 230 -12.32 -12.55 -1.51
C PHE A 230 -12.92 -12.89 -2.88
N GLY A 231 -14.20 -12.55 -3.10
CA GLY A 231 -14.85 -12.72 -4.40
C GLY A 231 -14.15 -11.98 -5.54
N SER A 232 -13.53 -10.83 -5.25
CA SER A 232 -12.83 -10.01 -6.23
C SER A 232 -11.54 -10.65 -6.76
N ILE A 233 -11.00 -11.68 -6.10
CA ILE A 233 -9.78 -12.38 -6.54
C ILE A 233 -9.99 -13.00 -7.93
N GLN A 234 -11.06 -13.78 -8.10
CA GLN A 234 -11.36 -14.41 -9.38
C GLN A 234 -11.79 -13.37 -10.42
N ASP A 235 -12.69 -12.45 -10.04
CA ASP A 235 -13.22 -11.44 -10.97
C ASP A 235 -12.11 -10.51 -11.51
N LEU A 236 -11.19 -10.04 -10.67
CA LEU A 236 -10.06 -9.22 -11.12
C LEU A 236 -9.02 -10.01 -11.92
N TYR A 237 -8.85 -11.31 -11.66
CA TYR A 237 -7.99 -12.17 -12.47
C TYR A 237 -8.51 -12.29 -13.91
N GLU A 238 -9.82 -12.45 -14.07
CA GLU A 238 -10.49 -12.62 -15.37
C GLU A 238 -10.49 -11.32 -16.19
N LYS A 239 -10.66 -10.15 -15.55
CA LYS A 239 -10.67 -8.86 -16.25
C LYS A 239 -9.38 -8.62 -17.02
N VAL A 240 -9.49 -8.38 -18.33
CA VAL A 240 -8.35 -8.24 -19.26
C VAL A 240 -7.51 -7.00 -19.04
N ASP A 241 -8.04 -5.98 -18.37
CA ASP A 241 -7.30 -4.76 -18.05
C ASP A 241 -6.08 -5.06 -17.16
N GLY A 242 -4.92 -4.47 -17.44
CA GLY A 242 -3.70 -4.71 -16.64
C GLY A 242 -3.12 -6.13 -16.75
N ARG A 243 -2.13 -6.42 -15.90
CA ARG A 243 -1.37 -7.69 -15.90
C ARG A 243 -1.34 -8.34 -14.52
N ILE A 244 -1.49 -9.66 -14.49
CA ILE A 244 -1.33 -10.45 -13.26
C ILE A 244 0.15 -10.60 -12.93
N SER A 245 0.54 -10.12 -11.74
CA SER A 245 1.90 -10.16 -11.20
C SER A 245 2.12 -11.32 -10.24
N HIS A 246 1.06 -11.77 -9.57
CA HIS A 246 1.09 -12.87 -8.62
C HIS A 246 -0.25 -13.58 -8.56
N VAL A 247 -0.24 -14.90 -8.42
CA VAL A 247 -1.45 -15.67 -8.14
C VAL A 247 -1.10 -16.86 -7.25
N SER A 248 -1.96 -17.17 -6.30
CA SER A 248 -1.93 -18.44 -5.55
C SER A 248 -3.27 -19.13 -5.68
N PHE A 249 -3.24 -20.44 -5.89
CA PHE A 249 -4.41 -21.26 -6.18
C PHE A 249 -4.25 -22.68 -5.66
N ILE A 250 -5.37 -23.39 -5.56
CA ILE A 250 -5.41 -24.84 -5.34
C ILE A 250 -5.48 -25.55 -6.69
N THR A 251 -4.63 -26.55 -6.90
CA THR A 251 -4.67 -27.46 -8.06
C THR A 251 -5.74 -28.54 -7.89
N SER A 252 -6.08 -29.26 -8.96
CA SER A 252 -7.14 -30.29 -8.94
C SER A 252 -6.88 -31.44 -7.95
N ASP A 253 -5.61 -31.72 -7.62
CA ASP A 253 -5.17 -32.69 -6.62
C ASP A 253 -5.15 -32.12 -5.18
N GLY A 254 -5.62 -30.88 -4.98
CA GLY A 254 -5.69 -30.23 -3.67
C GLY A 254 -4.39 -29.56 -3.21
N ASN A 255 -3.32 -29.59 -4.02
CA ASN A 255 -2.06 -28.95 -3.69
C ASN A 255 -2.11 -27.41 -3.81
N THR A 256 -1.28 -26.73 -3.02
CA THR A 256 -1.17 -25.27 -3.10
C THR A 256 -0.05 -24.90 -4.07
N SER A 257 -0.37 -24.09 -5.08
CA SER A 257 0.65 -23.50 -5.95
C SER A 257 0.64 -21.97 -5.86
N SER A 258 1.78 -21.37 -6.19
CA SER A 258 1.97 -19.92 -6.20
C SER A 258 2.93 -19.51 -7.28
N LEU A 259 2.48 -18.61 -8.15
CA LEU A 259 3.28 -18.09 -9.26
C LEU A 259 3.51 -16.59 -9.06
N LYS A 260 4.70 -16.13 -9.42
CA LYS A 260 5.09 -14.71 -9.43
C LYS A 260 5.66 -14.38 -10.80
N LEU A 261 5.30 -13.21 -11.30
CA LEU A 261 5.74 -12.70 -12.59
C LEU A 261 7.25 -12.46 -12.56
N LYS A 262 7.96 -13.09 -13.48
CA LYS A 262 9.40 -12.89 -13.67
C LYS A 262 9.65 -11.60 -14.47
N PRO A 263 10.83 -10.96 -14.34
CA PRO A 263 11.13 -9.72 -15.07
C PRO A 263 10.98 -9.77 -16.60
N SER A 264 11.16 -10.95 -17.20
CA SER A 264 11.00 -11.17 -18.66
C SER A 264 9.55 -11.40 -19.10
N GLN A 265 8.62 -11.59 -18.16
CA GLN A 265 7.24 -11.95 -18.46
C GLN A 265 6.34 -10.72 -18.47
N LYS A 266 5.40 -10.67 -19.43
CA LYS A 266 4.42 -9.58 -19.54
C LYS A 266 3.24 -9.76 -18.59
N CYS A 267 2.73 -10.98 -18.45
CA CYS A 267 1.60 -11.30 -17.57
C CYS A 267 1.59 -12.80 -17.24
N LEU A 268 1.24 -13.17 -15.99
CA LEU A 268 1.12 -14.58 -15.61
C LEU A 268 0.02 -15.33 -16.37
N ARG A 269 -1.00 -14.63 -16.89
CA ARG A 269 -2.02 -15.26 -17.76
C ARG A 269 -1.47 -15.78 -19.09
N GLN A 270 -0.31 -15.26 -19.51
CA GLN A 270 0.39 -15.63 -20.74
C GLN A 270 1.58 -16.57 -20.47
N ASP A 271 1.84 -16.90 -19.21
CA ASP A 271 2.86 -17.89 -18.87
C ASP A 271 2.40 -19.26 -19.38
N VAL A 272 3.26 -19.94 -20.15
CA VAL A 272 2.90 -21.20 -20.83
C VAL A 272 2.48 -22.27 -19.83
N TYR A 273 3.17 -22.35 -18.68
CA TYR A 273 2.87 -23.34 -17.65
C TYR A 273 1.52 -23.03 -16.99
N HIS A 274 1.30 -21.77 -16.57
CA HIS A 274 0.05 -21.34 -15.96
C HIS A 274 -1.15 -21.48 -16.92
N HIS A 275 -1.00 -21.05 -18.17
CA HIS A 275 -2.05 -21.10 -19.17
C HIS A 275 -2.45 -22.54 -19.54
N SER A 276 -1.46 -23.43 -19.71
CA SER A 276 -1.70 -24.85 -19.95
C SER A 276 -2.40 -25.49 -18.75
N GLY A 277 -1.99 -25.12 -17.52
CA GLY A 277 -2.64 -25.58 -16.28
C GLY A 277 -4.10 -25.16 -16.17
N GLU A 278 -4.43 -23.89 -16.43
CA GLU A 278 -5.82 -23.39 -16.43
C GLU A 278 -6.67 -24.04 -17.52
N SER A 279 -6.08 -24.37 -18.67
CA SER A 279 -6.77 -25.01 -19.79
C SER A 279 -7.01 -26.51 -19.55
N ALA A 280 -6.06 -27.19 -18.90
CA ALA A 280 -6.18 -28.61 -18.54
C ALA A 280 -7.05 -28.86 -17.30
N SER A 281 -7.16 -27.88 -16.41
CA SER A 281 -7.99 -27.94 -15.20
C SER A 281 -8.72 -26.61 -15.00
N PRO A 282 -10.00 -26.50 -15.41
CA PRO A 282 -10.74 -25.24 -15.34
C PRO A 282 -11.10 -24.79 -13.91
N ILE A 283 -10.73 -25.55 -12.87
CA ILE A 283 -11.03 -25.24 -11.45
C ILE A 283 -9.73 -25.05 -10.68
N LEU A 284 -8.88 -24.12 -11.12
CA LEU A 284 -7.82 -23.58 -10.26
C LEU A 284 -8.43 -22.51 -9.35
N THR A 285 -8.81 -22.91 -8.14
CA THR A 285 -9.47 -22.02 -7.17
C THR A 285 -8.46 -21.05 -6.58
N LYS A 286 -8.52 -19.79 -7.03
CA LYS A 286 -7.58 -18.73 -6.65
C LYS A 286 -7.96 -18.14 -5.31
N PHE A 287 -6.97 -17.99 -4.43
CA PHE A 287 -7.15 -17.39 -3.11
C PHE A 287 -6.21 -16.23 -2.84
N LYS A 288 -5.32 -15.88 -3.78
CA LYS A 288 -4.45 -14.71 -3.69
C LYS A 288 -4.17 -14.13 -5.07
N LEU A 289 -4.15 -12.80 -5.18
CA LEU A 289 -3.91 -12.10 -6.44
C LEU A 289 -2.95 -10.93 -6.26
N GLY A 290 -2.09 -10.70 -7.24
CA GLY A 290 -1.40 -9.45 -7.52
C GLY A 290 -1.72 -9.02 -8.96
N LYS A 291 -2.12 -7.76 -9.15
CA LYS A 291 -2.49 -7.18 -10.45
C LYS A 291 -1.90 -5.79 -10.60
N ILE A 292 -1.25 -5.54 -11.74
CA ILE A 292 -0.55 -4.28 -12.06
C ILE A 292 -1.29 -3.56 -13.19
N TRP A 293 -1.45 -2.25 -13.04
CA TRP A 293 -1.86 -1.35 -14.11
C TRP A 293 -0.78 -0.31 -14.38
N ASP A 294 -0.61 0.04 -15.65
CA ASP A 294 0.29 1.09 -16.09
C ASP A 294 -0.54 2.35 -16.33
N LEU A 295 -0.35 3.35 -15.47
CA LEU A 295 -1.03 4.63 -15.53
C LEU A 295 -0.13 5.64 -16.27
N PRO A 296 -0.59 6.21 -17.40
CA PRO A 296 0.15 7.27 -18.05
C PRO A 296 0.14 8.50 -17.14
N GLN A 297 1.32 9.03 -16.83
CA GLN A 297 1.50 10.28 -16.09
C GLN A 297 1.82 11.44 -17.04
N SER A 298 2.47 11.14 -18.16
CA SER A 298 2.70 12.04 -19.30
C SER A 298 2.96 11.20 -20.55
N SER A 299 3.23 11.83 -21.70
CA SER A 299 3.50 11.15 -22.98
C SER A 299 4.66 10.14 -22.91
N SER A 300 5.60 10.31 -21.98
CA SER A 300 6.78 9.44 -21.85
C SER A 300 6.89 8.74 -20.49
N HIS A 301 5.98 8.99 -19.55
CA HIS A 301 6.09 8.49 -18.18
C HIS A 301 4.92 7.58 -17.81
N ILE A 302 5.27 6.37 -17.36
CA ILE A 302 4.31 5.36 -16.92
C ILE A 302 4.57 5.03 -15.46
N LEU A 303 3.53 5.17 -14.64
CA LEU A 303 3.48 4.70 -13.27
C LEU A 303 2.85 3.31 -13.23
N SER A 304 3.59 2.30 -12.81
CA SER A 304 3.06 0.95 -12.63
C SER A 304 2.60 0.75 -11.18
N VAL A 305 1.29 0.80 -10.95
CA VAL A 305 0.68 0.56 -9.64
C VAL A 305 0.21 -0.88 -9.49
N GLU A 306 0.28 -1.42 -8.29
CA GLU A 306 -0.08 -2.83 -8.03
C GLU A 306 -1.12 -2.93 -6.91
N LEU A 307 -2.19 -3.69 -7.18
CA LEU A 307 -3.11 -4.21 -6.17
C LEU A 307 -2.68 -5.61 -5.78
N ILE A 308 -2.63 -5.88 -4.48
CA ILE A 308 -2.52 -7.24 -3.94
C ILE A 308 -3.76 -7.52 -3.09
N LEU A 309 -4.42 -8.64 -3.38
CA LEU A 309 -5.45 -9.24 -2.55
C LEU A 309 -4.82 -10.43 -1.82
N PRO A 310 -4.38 -10.26 -0.56
CA PRO A 310 -3.56 -11.22 0.14
C PRO A 310 -4.41 -12.29 0.87
N GLY A 311 -5.31 -12.94 0.14
CA GLY A 311 -6.11 -14.01 0.70
C GLY A 311 -5.28 -15.24 1.08
N LYS A 312 -5.90 -16.12 1.86
CA LYS A 312 -5.27 -17.32 2.44
C LYS A 312 -6.04 -18.55 1.97
N ARG A 313 -5.35 -19.68 1.81
CA ARG A 313 -5.98 -20.97 1.47
C ARG A 313 -7.16 -21.29 2.40
N THR A 314 -7.00 -21.05 3.70
CA THR A 314 -8.02 -21.34 4.72
C THR A 314 -9.34 -20.58 4.52
N MET A 315 -9.37 -19.52 3.69
CA MET A 315 -10.59 -18.80 3.34
C MET A 315 -11.49 -19.57 2.36
N LEU A 316 -10.93 -20.57 1.65
CA LEU A 316 -11.70 -21.41 0.73
C LEU A 316 -12.61 -22.38 1.49
N ASP A 317 -12.10 -22.93 2.59
CA ASP A 317 -12.79 -23.98 3.35
C ASP A 317 -13.57 -23.42 4.55
N ASN A 318 -13.30 -22.17 4.94
CA ASN A 318 -13.92 -21.56 6.12
C ASN A 318 -14.59 -20.21 5.78
N PRO A 319 -15.94 -20.17 5.66
CA PRO A 319 -16.67 -18.95 5.31
C PRO A 319 -16.63 -17.88 6.41
N ARG A 320 -16.12 -18.18 7.61
CA ARG A 320 -15.91 -17.19 8.68
C ARG A 320 -14.62 -16.38 8.49
N ILE A 321 -13.65 -16.91 7.74
CA ILE A 321 -12.40 -16.20 7.45
C ILE A 321 -12.62 -15.37 6.18
N ARG A 322 -12.73 -14.06 6.35
CA ARG A 322 -13.00 -13.11 5.27
C ARG A 322 -11.75 -12.35 4.88
N LEU A 323 -11.67 -11.92 3.62
CA LEU A 323 -10.64 -11.00 3.16
C LEU A 323 -11.22 -9.59 3.18
N HIS A 324 -10.75 -8.75 4.11
CA HIS A 324 -11.20 -7.36 4.27
C HIS A 324 -10.13 -6.32 3.91
N GLU A 325 -8.93 -6.80 3.57
CA GLU A 325 -7.77 -5.97 3.35
C GLU A 325 -7.26 -6.13 1.92
N ALA A 326 -6.92 -5.01 1.31
CA ALA A 326 -6.17 -4.95 0.07
C ALA A 326 -4.85 -4.20 0.29
N ILE A 327 -3.85 -4.43 -0.55
CA ILE A 327 -2.60 -3.66 -0.51
C ILE A 327 -2.44 -2.94 -1.84
N ALA A 328 -2.30 -1.62 -1.79
CA ALA A 328 -1.89 -0.81 -2.93
C ALA A 328 -0.39 -0.54 -2.84
N LYS A 329 0.33 -0.72 -3.95
CA LYS A 329 1.78 -0.47 -4.04
C LYS A 329 2.14 0.45 -5.18
N ASN A 330 3.30 1.08 -5.02
CA ASN A 330 3.92 2.00 -5.98
C ASN A 330 3.01 3.19 -6.33
N CYS A 331 2.15 3.62 -5.41
CA CYS A 331 1.28 4.77 -5.61
C CYS A 331 2.04 6.04 -5.20
N ASN A 332 2.13 7.04 -6.10
CA ASN A 332 2.84 8.29 -5.84
C ASN A 332 1.92 9.53 -5.81
N ASN A 333 0.60 9.35 -5.96
CA ASN A 333 -0.41 10.39 -5.80
C ASN A 333 -1.77 9.79 -5.38
N ILE A 334 -2.71 10.64 -4.96
CA ILE A 334 -4.05 10.22 -4.50
C ILE A 334 -4.82 9.53 -5.63
N ASP A 335 -4.77 10.04 -6.87
CA ASP A 335 -5.46 9.43 -8.03
C ASP A 335 -5.06 7.96 -8.22
N SER A 336 -3.79 7.62 -7.99
CA SER A 336 -3.32 6.25 -8.14
C SER A 336 -3.91 5.28 -7.09
N ILE A 337 -4.20 5.74 -5.86
CA ILE A 337 -4.93 4.97 -4.85
C ILE A 337 -6.40 4.88 -5.20
N ILE A 338 -7.02 6.01 -5.58
CA ILE A 338 -8.44 6.05 -5.97
C ILE A 338 -8.70 5.14 -7.17
N PHE A 339 -7.82 5.13 -8.17
CA PHE A 339 -7.89 4.19 -9.29
C PHE A 339 -7.93 2.73 -8.83
N ILE A 340 -7.06 2.32 -7.90
CA ILE A 340 -7.08 0.96 -7.35
C ILE A 340 -8.39 0.68 -6.60
N VAL A 341 -8.85 1.63 -5.79
CA VAL A 341 -10.11 1.51 -5.03
C VAL A 341 -11.30 1.36 -5.98
N GLU A 342 -11.38 2.15 -7.05
CA GLU A 342 -12.42 2.03 -8.07
C GLU A 342 -12.42 0.64 -8.73
N LYS A 343 -11.23 0.11 -9.07
CA LYS A 343 -11.12 -1.27 -9.60
C LYS A 343 -11.63 -2.32 -8.62
N ILE A 344 -11.38 -2.13 -7.31
CA ILE A 344 -11.93 -3.00 -6.26
C ILE A 344 -13.45 -2.86 -6.21
N LEU A 345 -13.99 -1.64 -6.14
CA LEU A 345 -15.42 -1.38 -6.04
C LEU A 345 -16.20 -1.94 -7.23
N ASP A 346 -15.69 -1.75 -8.46
CA ASP A 346 -16.25 -2.32 -9.68
C ASP A 346 -16.29 -3.85 -9.64
N SER A 347 -15.24 -4.47 -9.08
CA SER A 347 -15.18 -5.92 -8.91
C SER A 347 -16.17 -6.41 -7.86
N VAL A 348 -16.22 -5.75 -6.70
CA VAL A 348 -17.18 -6.07 -5.63
C VAL A 348 -18.62 -6.00 -6.16
N LYS A 349 -18.96 -4.93 -6.89
CA LYS A 349 -20.28 -4.77 -7.52
C LYS A 349 -20.60 -5.92 -8.48
N SER A 350 -19.67 -6.25 -9.39
CA SER A 350 -19.80 -7.39 -10.30
C SER A 350 -20.05 -8.71 -9.55
N CYS A 351 -19.30 -8.96 -8.47
CA CYS A 351 -19.47 -10.15 -7.64
C CYS A 351 -20.84 -10.20 -6.94
N GLU A 352 -21.32 -9.07 -6.43
CA GLU A 352 -22.63 -8.96 -5.78
C GLU A 352 -23.78 -9.19 -6.78
N GLU A 353 -23.69 -8.64 -7.98
CA GLU A 353 -24.66 -8.86 -9.07
C GLU A 353 -24.71 -10.34 -9.49
N LYS A 354 -23.54 -10.97 -9.69
CA LYS A 354 -23.43 -12.41 -9.98
C LYS A 354 -24.06 -13.27 -8.88
N ARG A 355 -23.86 -12.91 -7.60
CA ARG A 355 -24.48 -13.61 -6.45
C ARG A 355 -26.00 -13.45 -6.44
N ARG A 356 -26.51 -12.25 -6.70
CA ARG A 356 -27.96 -11.97 -6.78
C ARG A 356 -28.63 -12.76 -7.91
N ALA A 357 -28.04 -12.76 -9.11
CA ALA A 357 -28.57 -13.49 -10.26
C ALA A 357 -28.68 -15.01 -10.01
N ARG A 358 -27.68 -15.60 -9.33
CA ARG A 358 -27.72 -17.02 -8.93
C ARG A 358 -28.84 -17.31 -7.91
N SER A 359 -29.11 -16.38 -6.99
CA SER A 359 -30.19 -16.53 -6.01
C SER A 359 -31.59 -16.35 -6.60
N SER A 360 -31.75 -15.60 -7.69
CA SER A 360 -33.05 -15.38 -8.36
C SER A 360 -33.41 -16.48 -9.37
N GLY A 361 -32.43 -17.19 -9.93
CA GLY A 361 -32.64 -18.29 -10.88
C GLY A 361 -32.91 -19.65 -10.24
N HIS A 362 -33.22 -19.70 -8.94
CA HIS A 362 -33.62 -20.89 -8.18
C HIS A 362 -35.01 -20.71 -7.53
N LYS A 363 -35.83 -19.81 -8.08
CA LYS A 363 -37.23 -19.65 -7.70
C LYS A 363 -38.15 -20.25 -8.73
#